data_AF-A0A812T0R2-F1
#
_entry.id   AF-A0A812T0R2-F1
#
_cell.length_a   1.000
_cell.length_b   1.000
_cell.length_c   1.000
_cell.angle_alpha   90.00
_cell.angle_beta   90.00
_cell.angle_gamma   90.00
#
_symmetry.space_group_name_H-M   'P 1'
#
loop_
_entity.id
_entity.type
_entity.pdbx_description
1 polymer ?
#
loop_
_entity_poly.entity_id
_entity_poly.type
_entity_poly.pdbx_seq_one_letter_code
_entity_poly.pdbx_strand_id
1 'polypeptide(L)'
;MTSQIALSTRLWQWLLFSPGPFYFYPWKSLANHVAGDSYAVGYRHFAAGHYGRINLALHCVALFIQTFGNFGLLRHLDVLLPVSFAKLGIFSSGSVAAWLACLCWSPAPLLARLASCASVAFAFRFSPLATVERFEAAAPGAMVLALTWAQATARRRIHRKAYERGLLLMAGWYAAWALLRRLCGKKLQDQKLQIRCAVLGFLSFLALRKNPLKPVVVLGSLVCRLASTLTDDPVLYYLSYAFTGSLFQGIAHGLTAEEATLEALERQSEAAKLRYEWSHVTFFPALLFHTVQAATARNFKVRA
;
A
#
# COMPACT_ATOMS: atom_id res chain seq x y z
N MET A 1 -23.71 17.74 19.33
CA MET A 1 -22.37 17.13 19.50
C MET A 1 -22.17 15.86 18.67
N THR A 2 -23.14 14.94 18.59
CA THR A 2 -23.03 13.70 17.79
C THR A 2 -22.84 13.93 16.28
N SER A 3 -23.46 14.97 15.71
CA SER A 3 -23.32 15.31 14.29
C SER A 3 -21.92 15.81 13.89
N GLN A 4 -21.26 16.60 14.75
CA GLN A 4 -19.90 17.10 14.50
C GLN A 4 -18.85 15.98 14.58
N ILE A 5 -19.02 15.04 15.53
CA ILE A 5 -18.15 13.86 15.66
C ILE A 5 -18.31 12.96 14.41
N ALA A 6 -19.55 12.76 13.94
CA ALA A 6 -19.82 11.98 12.73
C ALA A 6 -19.22 12.63 11.46
N LEU A 7 -19.35 13.96 11.30
CA LEU A 7 -18.80 14.69 10.15
C LEU A 7 -17.26 14.62 10.12
N SER A 8 -16.61 14.80 11.28
CA SER A 8 -15.15 14.68 11.38
C SER A 8 -14.65 13.26 11.02
N THR A 9 -15.36 12.22 11.47
CA THR A 9 -15.03 10.81 11.20
C THR A 9 -15.10 10.50 9.70
N ARG A 10 -16.13 10.97 9.00
CA ARG A 10 -16.29 10.76 7.55
C ARG A 10 -15.22 11.50 6.73
N LEU A 11 -14.83 12.71 7.15
CA LEU A 11 -13.73 13.44 6.50
C LEU A 11 -12.40 12.68 6.63
N TRP A 12 -12.05 12.22 7.84
CA TRP A 12 -10.84 11.44 8.07
C TRP A 12 -10.84 10.12 7.29
N GLN A 13 -12.00 9.46 7.23
CA GLN A 13 -12.19 8.26 6.43
C GLN A 13 -11.97 8.52 4.94
N TRP A 14 -12.54 9.59 4.40
CA TRP A 14 -12.37 9.97 3.01
C TRP A 14 -10.91 10.31 2.67
N LEU A 15 -10.24 11.12 3.51
CA LEU A 15 -8.83 11.49 3.35
C LEU A 15 -7.88 10.30 3.41
N LEU A 16 -8.25 9.24 4.14
CA LEU A 16 -7.45 8.04 4.28
C LEU A 16 -7.63 7.08 3.10
N PHE A 17 -8.88 6.80 2.73
CA PHE A 17 -9.20 5.70 1.81
C PHE A 17 -9.32 6.12 0.34
N SER A 18 -9.80 7.33 0.04
CA SER A 18 -9.99 7.76 -1.35
C SER A 18 -8.70 7.89 -2.17
N PRO A 19 -7.57 8.41 -1.64
CA PRO A 19 -6.34 8.50 -2.42
C PRO A 19 -5.56 7.18 -2.43
N GLY A 20 -6.03 6.16 -1.70
CA GLY A 20 -5.31 4.91 -1.50
C GLY A 20 -4.88 4.74 -0.04
N PRO A 21 -5.38 3.70 0.66
CA PRO A 21 -5.17 3.53 2.10
C PRO A 21 -3.69 3.55 2.51
N PHE A 22 -2.84 2.86 1.73
CA PHE A 22 -1.44 2.60 2.06
C PHE A 22 -0.44 3.52 1.37
N TYR A 23 -0.88 4.48 0.57
CA TYR A 23 0.03 5.49 0.02
C TYR A 23 0.27 6.58 1.03
N PHE A 24 1.51 7.06 1.10
CA PHE A 24 1.91 8.13 2.01
C PHE A 24 2.01 9.44 1.25
N TYR A 25 1.28 10.45 1.70
CA TYR A 25 1.23 11.79 1.12
C TYR A 25 1.80 12.81 2.10
N PRO A 26 2.15 14.04 1.67
CA PRO A 26 2.80 15.01 2.56
C PRO A 26 1.95 15.36 3.79
N TRP A 27 0.62 15.30 3.66
CA TRP A 27 -0.31 15.58 4.75
C TRP A 27 -0.55 14.40 5.70
N LYS A 28 -0.17 13.16 5.35
CA LYS A 28 -0.51 11.98 6.17
C LYS A 28 0.17 11.98 7.53
N SER A 29 1.37 12.54 7.65
CA SER A 29 2.06 12.73 8.94
C SER A 29 1.25 13.61 9.90
N LEU A 30 0.78 14.76 9.41
CA LEU A 30 -0.04 15.71 10.15
C LEU A 30 -1.41 15.10 10.47
N ALA A 31 -2.05 14.44 9.50
CA ALA A 31 -3.31 13.75 9.71
C ALA A 31 -3.19 12.66 10.79
N ASN A 32 -2.10 11.89 10.80
CA ASN A 32 -1.85 10.90 11.85
C ASN A 32 -1.60 11.55 13.22
N HIS A 33 -0.91 12.68 13.26
CA HIS A 33 -0.72 13.41 14.52
C HIS A 33 -2.06 13.87 15.13
N VAL A 34 -3.03 14.27 14.29
CA VAL A 34 -4.33 14.77 14.72
C VAL A 34 -5.35 13.65 14.99
N ALA A 35 -5.42 12.67 14.09
CA ALA A 35 -6.50 11.69 14.03
C ALA A 35 -6.04 10.23 14.14
N GLY A 36 -4.74 10.00 14.28
CA GLY A 36 -4.15 8.66 14.35
C GLY A 36 -3.88 8.15 15.75
N ASP A 37 -3.30 6.97 15.80
CA ASP A 37 -2.75 6.35 17.00
C ASP A 37 -1.22 6.53 17.10
N SER A 38 -0.70 6.27 18.29
CA SER A 38 0.75 6.24 18.51
C SER A 38 1.42 5.05 17.81
N TYR A 39 2.73 5.16 17.56
CA TYR A 39 3.53 4.04 17.08
C TYR A 39 3.37 2.78 17.93
N ALA A 40 3.33 2.91 19.26
CA ALA A 40 3.25 1.78 20.16
C ALA A 40 1.95 0.97 19.99
N VAL A 41 0.83 1.66 19.75
CA VAL A 41 -0.46 1.02 19.43
C VAL A 41 -0.37 0.34 18.07
N GLY A 42 0.12 1.06 17.05
CA GLY A 42 0.33 0.52 15.71
C GLY A 42 1.18 -0.76 15.70
N TYR A 43 2.28 -0.78 16.47
CA TYR A 43 3.17 -1.94 16.56
C TYR A 43 2.51 -3.15 17.22
N ARG A 44 1.77 -2.96 18.31
CA ARG A 44 1.08 -4.09 18.98
C ARG A 44 0.08 -4.76 18.04
N HIS A 45 -0.74 -3.97 17.35
CA HIS A 45 -1.72 -4.49 16.40
C HIS A 45 -1.05 -5.13 15.18
N PHE A 46 -0.05 -4.48 14.60
CA PHE A 46 0.68 -5.02 13.46
C PHE A 46 1.35 -6.35 13.81
N ALA A 47 2.12 -6.40 14.91
CA ALA A 47 2.85 -7.61 15.31
C ALA A 47 1.93 -8.80 15.68
N ALA A 48 0.68 -8.54 16.07
CA ALA A 48 -0.29 -9.60 16.36
C ALA A 48 -0.69 -10.41 15.10
N GLY A 49 -0.78 -9.75 13.95
CA GLY A 49 -1.15 -10.36 12.67
C GLY A 49 0.03 -10.72 11.75
N HIS A 50 1.27 -10.47 12.17
CA HIS A 50 2.48 -10.63 11.34
C HIS A 50 3.60 -11.33 12.10
N TYR A 51 3.40 -12.59 12.45
CA TYR A 51 4.36 -13.35 13.27
C TYR A 51 5.17 -14.37 12.45
N GLY A 52 4.69 -14.79 11.28
CA GLY A 52 5.40 -15.73 10.42
C GLY A 52 6.39 -15.05 9.49
N ARG A 53 7.54 -15.70 9.27
CA ARG A 53 8.61 -15.21 8.39
C ARG A 53 8.15 -15.05 6.93
N ILE A 54 7.31 -15.96 6.46
CA ILE A 54 6.76 -15.91 5.10
C ILE A 54 5.87 -14.67 4.96
N ASN A 55 4.97 -14.44 5.93
CA ASN A 55 4.08 -13.30 5.89
C ASN A 55 4.85 -11.98 5.90
N LEU A 56 5.87 -11.88 6.75
CA LEU A 56 6.77 -10.72 6.79
C LEU A 56 7.54 -10.52 5.47
N ALA A 57 8.05 -11.59 4.85
CA ALA A 57 8.75 -11.49 3.57
C ALA A 57 7.84 -11.01 2.43
N LEU A 58 6.60 -11.50 2.38
CA LEU A 58 5.60 -11.03 1.42
C LEU A 58 5.19 -9.56 1.69
N HIS A 59 5.15 -9.14 2.96
CA HIS A 59 4.92 -7.75 3.32
C HIS A 59 6.12 -6.84 2.95
N CYS A 60 7.36 -7.34 2.92
CA CYS A 60 8.49 -6.59 2.35
C CYS A 60 8.29 -6.33 0.85
N VAL A 61 7.74 -7.30 0.10
CA VAL A 61 7.37 -7.07 -1.31
C VAL A 61 6.22 -6.09 -1.42
N ALA A 62 5.21 -6.18 -0.55
CA ALA A 62 4.13 -5.20 -0.52
C ALA A 62 4.65 -3.79 -0.24
N LEU A 63 5.62 -3.62 0.67
CA LEU A 63 6.30 -2.35 0.93
C LEU A 63 7.00 -1.83 -0.34
N PHE A 64 7.73 -2.68 -1.05
CA PHE A 64 8.34 -2.32 -2.34
C PHE A 64 7.29 -1.80 -3.33
N ILE A 65 6.21 -2.55 -3.52
CA ILE A 65 5.13 -2.18 -4.46
C ILE A 65 4.45 -0.87 -4.04
N GLN A 66 4.13 -0.72 -2.76
CA GLN A 66 3.45 0.46 -2.23
C GLN A 66 4.35 1.69 -2.32
N THR A 67 5.64 1.60 -1.98
CA THR A 67 6.55 2.75 -2.02
C THR A 67 6.90 3.18 -3.44
N PHE A 68 7.21 2.24 -4.34
CA PHE A 68 7.48 2.56 -5.75
C PHE A 68 6.22 3.06 -6.46
N GLY A 69 5.07 2.41 -6.23
CA GLY A 69 3.79 2.86 -6.76
C GLY A 69 3.43 4.26 -6.26
N ASN A 70 3.64 4.53 -4.96
CA ASN A 70 3.38 5.84 -4.36
C ASN A 70 4.26 6.92 -5.00
N PHE A 71 5.58 6.75 -5.03
CA PHE A 71 6.45 7.77 -5.62
C PHE A 71 6.31 7.88 -7.15
N GLY A 72 5.92 6.81 -7.84
CA GLY A 72 5.49 6.87 -9.24
C GLY A 72 4.28 7.79 -9.41
N LEU A 73 3.23 7.60 -8.60
CA LEU A 73 2.05 8.46 -8.60
C LEU A 73 2.41 9.92 -8.28
N LEU A 74 3.10 10.16 -7.16
CA LEU A 74 3.40 11.50 -6.66
C LEU A 74 4.18 12.33 -7.67
N ARG A 75 5.12 11.72 -8.41
CA ARG A 75 5.82 12.43 -9.49
C ARG A 75 4.92 12.81 -10.65
N HIS A 76 4.02 11.92 -11.05
CA HIS A 76 3.07 12.27 -12.09
C HIS A 76 2.12 13.37 -11.62
N LEU A 77 1.77 13.43 -10.33
CA LEU A 77 1.04 14.56 -9.75
C LEU A 77 1.87 15.85 -9.76
N ASP A 78 3.17 15.80 -9.46
CA ASP A 78 4.05 16.96 -9.54
C ASP A 78 4.10 17.55 -10.96
N VAL A 79 4.11 16.71 -12.00
CA VAL A 79 4.10 17.15 -13.40
C VAL A 79 2.77 17.82 -13.81
N LEU A 80 1.67 17.54 -13.10
CA LEU A 80 0.38 18.21 -13.35
C LEU A 80 0.31 19.62 -12.73
N LEU A 81 1.27 20.00 -11.89
CA LEU A 81 1.35 21.34 -11.32
C LEU A 81 2.01 22.33 -12.29
N PRO A 82 1.81 23.65 -12.10
CA PRO A 82 2.58 24.66 -12.81
C PRO A 82 4.10 24.42 -12.71
N VAL A 83 4.86 24.77 -13.75
CA VAL A 83 6.29 24.42 -13.92
C VAL A 83 7.16 24.79 -12.71
N SER A 84 6.89 25.92 -12.06
CA SER A 84 7.60 26.35 -10.85
C SER A 84 7.45 25.34 -9.71
N PHE A 85 6.24 24.80 -9.50
CA PHE A 85 5.95 23.82 -8.47
C PHE A 85 6.36 22.40 -8.86
N ALA A 86 6.27 22.05 -10.15
CA ALA A 86 6.71 20.76 -10.67
C ALA A 86 8.20 20.51 -10.38
N LYS A 87 9.05 21.55 -10.50
CA LYS A 87 10.49 21.47 -10.17
C LYS A 87 10.78 21.24 -8.69
N LEU A 88 9.92 21.73 -7.80
CA LEU A 88 10.04 21.52 -6.35
C LEU A 88 9.65 20.10 -5.95
N GLY A 89 8.77 19.47 -6.71
CA GLY A 89 8.25 18.14 -6.40
C GLY A 89 7.44 18.14 -5.11
N ILE A 90 6.47 19.04 -4.96
CA ILE A 90 5.71 19.24 -3.72
C ILE A 90 5.13 17.91 -3.19
N PHE A 91 4.58 17.09 -4.07
CA PHE A 91 4.03 15.80 -3.69
C PHE A 91 5.14 14.79 -3.41
N SER A 92 6.08 14.58 -4.32
CA SER A 92 7.11 13.55 -4.15
C SER A 92 8.15 13.90 -3.08
N SER A 93 8.81 15.05 -3.20
CA SER A 93 9.79 15.58 -2.24
C SER A 93 9.14 15.86 -0.88
N GLY A 94 7.93 16.43 -0.86
CA GLY A 94 7.20 16.68 0.39
C GLY A 94 6.84 15.37 1.11
N SER A 95 6.40 14.35 0.38
CA SER A 95 6.06 13.05 0.97
C SER A 95 7.28 12.35 1.53
N VAL A 96 8.40 12.31 0.79
CA VAL A 96 9.62 11.66 1.30
C VAL A 96 10.15 12.38 2.54
N ALA A 97 10.18 13.72 2.54
CA ALA A 97 10.64 14.49 3.71
C ALA A 97 9.75 14.24 4.94
N ALA A 98 8.43 14.34 4.77
CA ALA A 98 7.47 14.09 5.84
C ALA A 98 7.55 12.64 6.36
N TRP A 99 7.68 11.66 5.47
CA TRP A 99 7.74 10.25 5.88
C TRP A 99 9.06 9.93 6.59
N LEU A 100 10.20 10.39 6.06
CA LEU A 100 11.50 10.23 6.70
C LEU A 100 11.54 10.87 8.08
N ALA A 101 10.93 12.05 8.25
CA ALA A 101 10.80 12.64 9.58
C ALA A 101 10.02 11.70 10.52
N CYS A 102 8.82 11.26 10.15
CA CYS A 102 8.05 10.34 10.98
C CYS A 102 8.81 9.04 11.34
N LEU A 103 9.58 8.48 10.41
CA LEU A 103 10.32 7.23 10.61
C LEU A 103 11.57 7.43 11.47
N CYS A 104 12.36 8.49 11.23
CA CYS A 104 13.54 8.84 12.02
C CYS A 104 13.21 9.09 13.48
N TRP A 105 12.09 9.78 13.75
CA TRP A 105 11.62 10.10 15.10
C TRP A 105 10.66 9.06 15.69
N SER A 106 10.43 7.94 15.00
CA SER A 106 9.64 6.84 15.58
C SER A 106 10.39 6.18 16.75
N PRO A 107 9.68 5.60 17.74
CA PRO A 107 10.30 4.86 18.84
C PRO A 107 10.69 3.42 18.45
N ALA A 108 10.80 3.12 17.15
CA ALA A 108 11.27 1.82 16.68
C ALA A 108 12.76 1.61 17.01
N PRO A 109 13.24 0.36 17.13
CA PRO A 109 14.66 0.07 17.30
C PRO A 109 15.51 0.68 16.18
N LEU A 110 16.77 1.01 16.47
CA LEU A 110 17.66 1.71 15.53
C LEU A 110 17.75 1.04 14.15
N LEU A 111 17.97 -0.28 14.10
CA LEU A 111 18.08 -1.01 12.83
C LEU A 111 16.78 -0.97 12.03
N ALA A 112 15.64 -1.10 12.70
CA ALA A 112 14.34 -0.98 12.06
C ALA A 112 14.15 0.42 11.45
N ARG A 113 14.46 1.50 12.19
CA ARG A 113 14.39 2.87 11.68
C ARG A 113 15.27 3.10 10.47
N LEU A 114 16.53 2.67 10.54
CA LEU A 114 17.48 2.82 9.44
C LEU A 114 17.00 2.07 8.19
N ALA A 115 16.53 0.83 8.34
CA ALA A 115 15.97 0.05 7.23
C ALA A 115 14.71 0.70 6.65
N SER A 116 13.82 1.23 7.50
CA SER A 116 12.64 1.99 7.08
C SER A 116 13.00 3.21 6.25
N CYS A 117 13.87 4.09 6.78
CA CYS A 117 14.29 5.29 6.09
C CYS A 117 15.02 4.96 4.78
N ALA A 118 15.91 3.97 4.80
CA ALA A 118 16.61 3.51 3.61
C ALA A 118 15.63 2.99 2.54
N SER A 119 14.62 2.20 2.91
CA SER A 119 13.62 1.68 1.97
C SER A 119 12.80 2.78 1.29
N VAL A 120 12.38 3.79 2.06
CA VAL A 120 11.61 4.93 1.55
C VAL A 120 12.48 5.85 0.69
N ALA A 121 13.70 6.16 1.14
CA ALA A 121 14.66 6.95 0.38
C ALA A 121 15.09 6.26 -0.92
N PHE A 122 15.28 4.94 -0.89
CA PHE A 122 15.56 4.12 -2.07
C PHE A 122 14.41 4.19 -3.06
N ALA A 123 13.17 3.93 -2.61
CA ALA A 123 12.00 4.01 -3.47
C ALA A 123 11.83 5.42 -4.06
N PHE A 124 12.03 6.49 -3.27
CA PHE A 124 12.05 7.85 -3.79
C PHE A 124 13.14 8.00 -4.86
N ARG A 125 14.40 7.69 -4.58
CA ARG A 125 15.51 7.90 -5.53
C ARG A 125 15.34 7.15 -6.85
N PHE A 126 14.85 5.91 -6.80
CA PHE A 126 14.85 4.97 -7.92
C PHE A 126 13.50 4.79 -8.61
N SER A 127 12.41 5.32 -8.08
CA SER A 127 11.11 5.26 -8.77
C SER A 127 11.06 5.92 -10.16
N PRO A 128 11.95 6.84 -10.61
CA PRO A 128 11.95 7.25 -12.03
C PRO A 128 12.29 6.10 -12.98
N LEU A 129 13.02 5.08 -12.50
CA LEU A 129 13.37 3.90 -13.28
C LEU A 129 12.21 2.92 -13.43
N ALA A 130 11.23 3.00 -12.53
CA ALA A 130 10.06 2.15 -12.51
C ALA A 130 8.97 2.75 -13.40
N THR A 131 9.23 2.86 -14.71
CA THR A 131 8.20 3.24 -15.70
C THR A 131 7.02 2.28 -15.63
N VAL A 132 5.88 2.66 -16.23
CA VAL A 132 4.66 1.84 -16.26
C VAL A 132 4.99 0.41 -16.70
N GLU A 133 5.71 0.24 -17.81
CA GLU A 133 6.08 -1.06 -18.38
C GLU A 133 6.97 -1.87 -17.44
N ARG A 134 7.98 -1.24 -16.86
CA ARG A 134 8.93 -1.92 -15.96
C ARG A 134 8.28 -2.30 -14.65
N PHE A 135 7.47 -1.41 -14.08
CA PHE A 135 6.77 -1.65 -12.84
C PHE A 135 5.69 -2.73 -13.00
N GLU A 136 5.05 -2.78 -14.17
CA GLU A 136 4.05 -3.80 -14.50
C GLU A 136 4.62 -5.21 -14.48
N ALA A 137 5.87 -5.39 -14.90
CA ALA A 137 6.57 -6.66 -14.78
C ALA A 137 7.14 -6.87 -13.37
N ALA A 138 7.75 -5.83 -12.78
CA ALA A 138 8.48 -5.95 -11.53
C ALA A 138 7.58 -6.25 -10.32
N ALA A 139 6.40 -5.62 -10.21
CA ALA A 139 5.52 -5.80 -9.05
C ALA A 139 4.98 -7.24 -8.90
N PRO A 140 4.28 -7.82 -9.90
CA PRO A 140 3.85 -9.22 -9.81
C PRO A 140 5.04 -10.19 -9.83
N GLY A 141 6.11 -9.87 -10.57
CA GLY A 141 7.33 -10.68 -10.59
C GLY A 141 7.98 -10.81 -9.21
N ALA A 142 8.11 -9.70 -8.47
CA ALA A 142 8.63 -9.70 -7.11
C ALA A 142 7.77 -10.54 -6.16
N MET A 143 6.45 -10.50 -6.31
CA MET A 143 5.53 -11.34 -5.53
C MET A 143 5.71 -12.83 -5.83
N VAL A 144 5.77 -13.21 -7.12
CA VAL A 144 5.99 -14.61 -7.54
C VAL A 144 7.34 -15.12 -7.04
N LEU A 145 8.40 -14.31 -7.16
CA LEU A 145 9.72 -14.66 -6.66
C LEU A 145 9.73 -14.84 -5.15
N ALA A 146 9.10 -13.93 -4.39
CA ALA A 146 9.02 -14.05 -2.94
C ALA A 146 8.19 -15.27 -2.50
N LEU A 147 7.09 -15.57 -3.19
CA LEU A 147 6.30 -16.78 -2.94
C LEU A 147 7.09 -18.05 -3.22
N THR A 148 7.84 -18.09 -4.32
CA THR A 148 8.66 -19.25 -4.72
C THR A 148 9.82 -19.44 -3.75
N TRP A 149 10.50 -18.36 -3.38
CA TRP A 149 11.54 -18.37 -2.36
C TRP A 149 11.00 -18.82 -1.00
N ALA A 150 9.84 -18.31 -0.57
CA ALA A 150 9.19 -18.72 0.66
C ALA A 150 8.84 -20.21 0.65
N GLN A 151 8.29 -20.72 -0.47
CA GLN A 151 7.97 -22.13 -0.62
C GLN A 151 9.21 -23.03 -0.56
N ALA A 152 10.34 -22.58 -1.12
CA ALA A 152 11.60 -23.32 -1.12
C ALA A 152 12.31 -23.32 0.25
N THR A 153 12.21 -22.22 1.01
CA THR A 153 13.02 -22.00 2.22
C THR A 153 12.27 -22.19 3.53
N ALA A 154 10.94 -22.20 3.52
CA ALA A 154 10.17 -22.30 4.74
C ALA A 154 10.20 -23.71 5.35
N ARG A 155 10.49 -23.77 6.66
CA ARG A 155 10.39 -25.01 7.45
C ARG A 155 8.98 -25.61 7.43
N ARG A 156 7.96 -24.74 7.50
CA ARG A 156 6.55 -25.10 7.27
C ARG A 156 6.18 -24.55 5.90
N ARG A 157 6.01 -25.45 4.93
CA ARG A 157 5.65 -25.07 3.57
C ARG A 157 4.26 -24.46 3.54
N ILE A 158 4.05 -23.50 2.63
CA ILE A 158 2.71 -23.05 2.28
C ILE A 158 1.97 -24.27 1.73
N HIS A 159 0.71 -24.43 2.11
CA HIS A 159 -0.11 -25.53 1.60
C HIS A 159 -0.11 -25.50 0.08
N ARG A 160 0.23 -26.62 -0.58
CA ARG A 160 0.44 -26.68 -2.04
C ARG A 160 -0.70 -26.05 -2.85
N LYS A 161 -1.96 -26.38 -2.51
CA LYS A 161 -3.14 -25.81 -3.16
C LYS A 161 -3.28 -24.30 -2.95
N ALA A 162 -2.79 -23.76 -1.83
CA ALA A 162 -2.82 -22.32 -1.59
C ALA A 162 -1.76 -21.62 -2.44
N TYR A 163 -0.55 -22.17 -2.50
CA TYR A 163 0.53 -21.70 -3.37
C TYR A 163 0.13 -21.71 -4.85
N GLU A 164 -0.38 -22.83 -5.36
CA GLU A 164 -0.84 -22.97 -6.76
C GLU A 164 -1.94 -21.96 -7.09
N ARG A 165 -2.94 -21.79 -6.21
CA ARG A 165 -3.97 -20.75 -6.37
C ARG A 165 -3.37 -19.35 -6.38
N GLY A 166 -2.42 -19.04 -5.50
CA GLY A 166 -1.74 -17.76 -5.46
C GLY A 166 -1.02 -17.44 -6.78
N LEU A 167 -0.26 -18.41 -7.32
CA LEU A 167 0.40 -18.27 -8.61
C LEU A 167 -0.59 -18.07 -9.76
N LEU A 168 -1.64 -18.90 -9.83
CA LEU A 168 -2.67 -18.81 -10.87
C LEU A 168 -3.40 -17.46 -10.82
N LEU A 169 -3.71 -16.95 -9.63
CA LEU A 169 -4.32 -15.64 -9.46
C LEU A 169 -3.40 -14.52 -9.97
N MET A 170 -2.10 -14.55 -9.64
CA MET A 170 -1.15 -13.54 -10.13
C MET A 170 -0.95 -13.62 -11.65
N ALA A 171 -0.79 -14.83 -12.20
CA ALA A 171 -0.63 -15.04 -13.63
C ALA A 171 -1.89 -14.63 -14.40
N GLY A 172 -3.07 -15.04 -13.91
CA GLY A 172 -4.36 -14.67 -14.48
C GLY A 172 -4.60 -13.16 -14.43
N TRP A 173 -4.28 -12.51 -13.31
CA TRP A 173 -4.36 -11.06 -13.16
C TRP A 173 -3.51 -10.34 -14.21
N TYR A 174 -2.23 -10.73 -14.32
CA TYR A 174 -1.31 -10.14 -15.30
C TYR A 174 -1.76 -10.39 -16.74
N ALA A 175 -2.14 -11.63 -17.07
CA ALA A 175 -2.60 -12.00 -18.40
C ALA A 175 -3.87 -11.24 -18.80
N ALA A 176 -4.83 -11.09 -17.87
CA ALA A 176 -6.06 -10.35 -18.12
C ALA A 176 -5.78 -8.88 -18.46
N TRP A 177 -4.90 -8.20 -17.71
CA TRP A 177 -4.57 -6.81 -18.00
C TRP A 177 -3.72 -6.64 -19.25
N ALA A 178 -2.80 -7.57 -19.53
CA ALA A 178 -2.04 -7.58 -20.77
C ALA A 178 -2.96 -7.76 -21.98
N LEU A 179 -3.91 -8.70 -21.91
CA LEU A 179 -4.91 -8.92 -22.95
C LEU A 179 -5.81 -7.69 -23.12
N LEU A 180 -6.32 -7.12 -22.03
CA LEU A 180 -7.17 -5.95 -22.09
C LEU A 180 -6.44 -4.73 -22.69
N ARG A 181 -5.16 -4.51 -22.34
CA ARG A 181 -4.34 -3.44 -22.94
C ARG A 181 -4.15 -3.65 -24.43
N ARG A 182 -3.99 -4.90 -24.89
CA ARG A 182 -3.90 -5.23 -26.32
C ARG A 182 -5.22 -4.99 -27.06
N LEU A 183 -6.35 -5.36 -26.48
CA LEU A 183 -7.67 -5.28 -27.15
C LEU A 183 -8.32 -3.90 -27.08
N CYS A 184 -8.12 -3.18 -25.98
CA CYS A 184 -8.86 -1.96 -25.64
C CYS A 184 -7.98 -0.79 -25.16
N GLY A 185 -6.65 -0.93 -25.20
CA GLY A 185 -5.74 0.11 -24.76
C GLY A 185 -5.94 1.42 -25.53
N LYS A 186 -5.81 2.56 -24.82
CA LYS A 186 -5.85 3.93 -25.40
C LYS A 186 -7.16 4.35 -26.06
N LYS A 187 -8.22 3.53 -26.05
CA LYS A 187 -9.52 3.85 -26.68
C LYS A 187 -10.18 5.13 -26.15
N LEU A 188 -9.87 5.55 -24.92
CA LEU A 188 -10.43 6.74 -24.26
C LEU A 188 -9.34 7.77 -23.89
N GLN A 189 -8.22 7.80 -24.61
CA GLN A 189 -7.08 8.68 -24.28
C GLN A 189 -7.42 10.17 -24.25
N ASP A 190 -8.38 10.61 -25.07
CA ASP A 190 -8.80 12.03 -25.15
C ASP A 190 -9.71 12.43 -23.99
N GLN A 191 -10.21 11.45 -23.22
CA GLN A 191 -11.15 11.65 -22.11
C GLN A 191 -10.45 11.49 -20.75
N LYS A 192 -9.11 11.57 -20.71
CA LYS A 192 -8.29 11.36 -19.49
C LYS A 192 -8.81 12.14 -18.29
N LEU A 193 -9.13 13.43 -18.45
CA LEU A 193 -9.56 14.27 -17.34
C LEU A 193 -10.94 13.84 -16.80
N GLN A 194 -11.90 13.60 -17.70
CA GLN A 194 -13.25 13.15 -17.34
C GLN A 194 -13.19 11.81 -16.61
N ILE A 195 -12.39 10.88 -17.12
CA ILE A 195 -12.18 9.57 -16.50
C ILE A 195 -11.49 9.69 -15.14
N ARG A 196 -10.48 10.56 -14.97
CA ARG A 196 -9.88 10.85 -13.65
C ARG A 196 -10.93 11.34 -12.66
N CYS A 197 -11.74 12.32 -13.05
CA CYS A 197 -12.80 12.86 -12.19
C CYS A 197 -13.83 11.79 -11.82
N ALA A 198 -14.26 10.97 -12.78
CA ALA A 198 -15.19 9.86 -12.53
C ALA A 198 -14.61 8.83 -11.57
N VAL A 199 -13.34 8.43 -11.75
CA VAL A 199 -12.64 7.51 -10.84
C VAL A 199 -12.53 8.11 -9.44
N LEU A 200 -12.12 9.38 -9.31
CA LEU A 200 -12.02 10.05 -8.01
C LEU A 200 -13.38 10.17 -7.31
N GLY A 201 -14.44 10.49 -8.04
CA GLY A 201 -15.81 10.50 -7.52
C GLY A 201 -16.25 9.12 -7.03
N PHE A 202 -15.98 8.08 -7.81
CA PHE A 202 -16.27 6.69 -7.44
C PHE A 202 -15.49 6.23 -6.21
N LEU A 203 -14.18 6.49 -6.15
CA LEU A 203 -13.35 6.18 -4.98
C LEU A 203 -13.80 6.93 -3.74
N SER A 204 -14.20 8.20 -3.89
CA SER A 204 -14.75 9.01 -2.80
C SER A 204 -16.05 8.43 -2.27
N PHE A 205 -16.96 8.01 -3.17
CA PHE A 205 -18.19 7.32 -2.79
C PHE A 205 -17.91 6.03 -2.01
N LEU A 206 -16.99 5.19 -2.48
CA LEU A 206 -16.59 3.97 -1.77
C LEU A 206 -15.96 4.27 -0.41
N ALA A 207 -15.09 5.28 -0.34
CA ALA A 207 -14.42 5.71 0.87
C ALA A 207 -15.39 6.22 1.93
N LEU A 208 -16.56 6.74 1.56
CA LEU A 208 -17.56 7.24 2.50
C LEU A 208 -18.53 6.17 3.04
N ARG A 209 -18.46 4.92 2.56
CA ARG A 209 -19.29 3.82 3.07
C ARG A 209 -18.94 3.47 4.52
N LYS A 210 -19.87 2.86 5.25
CA LYS A 210 -19.67 2.39 6.65
C LYS A 210 -18.45 1.48 6.80
N ASN A 211 -18.29 0.55 5.86
CA ASN A 211 -17.18 -0.40 5.80
C ASN A 211 -16.44 -0.19 4.46
N PRO A 212 -15.60 0.86 4.38
CA PRO A 212 -15.03 1.28 3.10
C PRO A 212 -13.87 0.37 2.65
N LEU A 213 -13.22 -0.32 3.58
CA LEU A 213 -11.89 -0.89 3.40
C LEU A 213 -11.85 -1.95 2.29
N LYS A 214 -12.65 -3.01 2.41
CA LYS A 214 -12.71 -4.08 1.39
C LYS A 214 -13.21 -3.55 0.04
N PRO A 215 -14.35 -2.82 -0.06
CA PRO A 215 -14.83 -2.29 -1.33
C PRO A 215 -13.83 -1.35 -2.01
N VAL A 216 -13.23 -0.41 -1.28
CA VAL A 216 -12.23 0.53 -1.82
C VAL A 216 -11.03 -0.21 -2.37
N VAL A 217 -10.51 -1.19 -1.64
CA VAL A 217 -9.32 -1.94 -2.07
C VAL A 217 -9.60 -2.79 -3.31
N VAL A 218 -10.69 -3.56 -3.33
CA VAL A 218 -11.00 -4.44 -4.47
C VAL A 218 -11.41 -3.62 -5.69
N LEU A 219 -12.43 -2.77 -5.54
CA LEU A 219 -12.98 -2.02 -6.66
C LEU A 219 -12.04 -0.89 -7.10
N GLY A 220 -11.30 -0.27 -6.18
CA GLY A 220 -10.31 0.73 -6.51
C GLY A 220 -9.16 0.17 -7.34
N SER A 221 -8.68 -1.04 -7.02
CA SER A 221 -7.69 -1.74 -7.84
C SER A 221 -8.22 -1.97 -9.25
N LEU A 222 -9.42 -2.56 -9.38
CA LEU A 222 -10.03 -2.88 -10.68
C LEU A 222 -10.34 -1.62 -11.51
N VAL A 223 -11.03 -0.64 -10.93
CA VAL A 223 -11.51 0.55 -11.65
C VAL A 223 -10.35 1.46 -12.05
N CYS A 224 -9.41 1.74 -11.15
CA CYS A 224 -8.24 2.54 -11.53
C CYS A 224 -7.44 1.85 -12.62
N ARG A 225 -7.32 0.52 -12.54
CA ARG A 225 -6.54 -0.25 -13.50
C ARG A 225 -7.20 -0.31 -14.87
N LEU A 226 -8.50 -0.58 -14.92
CA LEU A 226 -9.30 -0.51 -16.13
C LEU A 226 -9.21 0.87 -16.77
N ALA A 227 -9.46 1.92 -15.98
CA ALA A 227 -9.40 3.30 -16.45
C ALA A 227 -8.02 3.65 -17.01
N SER A 228 -6.93 3.27 -16.31
CA SER A 228 -5.56 3.47 -16.79
C SER A 228 -5.26 2.75 -18.11
N THR A 229 -5.86 1.58 -18.31
CA THR A 229 -5.69 0.79 -19.54
C THR A 229 -6.40 1.47 -20.71
N LEU A 230 -7.64 1.90 -20.50
CA LEU A 230 -8.46 2.55 -21.52
C LEU A 230 -7.91 3.92 -21.93
N THR A 231 -7.28 4.65 -21.00
CA THR A 231 -6.77 5.99 -21.25
C THR A 231 -5.27 6.06 -21.50
N ASP A 232 -4.50 5.01 -21.17
CA ASP A 232 -3.02 5.03 -21.10
C ASP A 232 -2.54 6.20 -20.22
N ASP A 233 -3.14 6.29 -19.04
CA ASP A 233 -2.88 7.33 -18.05
C ASP A 233 -2.02 6.78 -16.91
N PRO A 234 -0.76 7.23 -16.78
CA PRO A 234 0.13 6.76 -15.73
C PRO A 234 -0.35 7.14 -14.32
N VAL A 235 -1.11 8.23 -14.16
CA VAL A 235 -1.65 8.63 -12.84
C VAL A 235 -2.59 7.55 -12.32
N LEU A 236 -3.56 7.13 -13.13
CA LEU A 236 -4.51 6.09 -12.77
C LEU A 236 -3.83 4.73 -12.62
N TYR A 237 -2.79 4.47 -13.42
CA TYR A 237 -1.99 3.26 -13.31
C TYR A 237 -1.31 3.16 -11.94
N TYR A 238 -0.55 4.17 -11.53
CA TYR A 238 0.11 4.13 -10.21
C TYR A 238 -0.89 4.24 -9.07
N LEU A 239 -1.99 4.97 -9.23
CA LEU A 239 -3.07 4.97 -8.23
C LEU A 239 -3.67 3.57 -8.03
N SER A 240 -3.80 2.76 -9.09
CA SER A 240 -4.27 1.38 -8.97
C SER A 240 -3.41 0.51 -8.05
N TYR A 241 -2.12 0.81 -7.94
CA TYR A 241 -1.19 0.08 -7.06
C TYR A 241 -1.33 0.45 -5.57
N ALA A 242 -1.97 1.58 -5.25
CA ALA A 242 -2.33 1.90 -3.87
C ALA A 242 -3.33 0.87 -3.30
N PHE A 243 -4.21 0.38 -4.16
CA PHE A 243 -5.20 -0.63 -3.83
C PHE A 243 -4.65 -2.04 -4.06
N THR A 244 -3.98 -2.28 -5.19
CA THR A 244 -3.40 -3.60 -5.53
C THR A 244 -2.35 -4.05 -4.52
N GLY A 245 -1.53 -3.14 -3.99
CA GLY A 245 -0.60 -3.45 -2.91
C GLY A 245 -1.32 -3.97 -1.65
N SER A 246 -2.49 -3.41 -1.33
CA SER A 246 -3.33 -3.87 -0.21
C SER A 246 -3.95 -5.25 -0.47
N LEU A 247 -4.34 -5.53 -1.73
CA LEU A 247 -4.78 -6.88 -2.12
C LEU A 247 -3.66 -7.91 -1.93
N PHE A 248 -2.44 -7.56 -2.29
CA PHE A 248 -1.28 -8.43 -2.14
C PHE A 248 -0.94 -8.73 -0.67
N GLN A 249 -1.12 -7.75 0.23
CA GLN A 249 -1.06 -7.99 1.68
C GLN A 249 -2.16 -8.97 2.12
N GLY A 250 -3.40 -8.81 1.63
CA GLY A 250 -4.49 -9.77 1.90
C GLY A 250 -4.18 -11.19 1.42
N ILE A 251 -3.56 -11.34 0.26
CA ILE A 251 -3.09 -12.63 -0.26
C ILE A 251 -1.99 -13.21 0.65
N ALA A 252 -1.05 -12.40 1.11
CA ALA A 252 0.00 -12.85 2.02
C ALA A 252 -0.58 -13.46 3.31
N HIS A 253 -1.57 -12.80 3.92
CA HIS A 253 -2.30 -13.32 5.07
C HIS A 253 -3.04 -14.63 4.75
N GLY A 254 -3.79 -14.67 3.64
CA GLY A 254 -4.54 -15.86 3.23
C GLY A 254 -3.66 -17.09 2.93
N LEU A 255 -2.45 -16.87 2.41
CA LEU A 255 -1.47 -17.94 2.15
C LEU A 255 -0.80 -18.46 3.42
N THR A 256 -0.64 -17.60 4.43
CA THR A 256 0.06 -17.92 5.68
C THR A 256 -0.89 -18.33 6.81
N ALA A 257 -2.21 -18.24 6.58
CA ALA A 257 -3.25 -18.42 7.59
C ALA A 257 -3.06 -17.51 8.82
N GLU A 258 -2.42 -16.36 8.61
CA GLU A 258 -2.30 -15.31 9.61
C GLU A 258 -3.48 -14.35 9.45
N GLU A 259 -4.00 -13.83 10.56
CA GLU A 259 -5.18 -12.95 10.54
C GLU A 259 -4.91 -11.70 9.71
N ALA A 260 -5.76 -11.46 8.71
CA ALA A 260 -5.63 -10.30 7.84
C ALA A 260 -5.97 -9.01 8.57
N THR A 261 -5.06 -8.03 8.52
CA THR A 261 -5.21 -6.73 9.20
C THR A 261 -6.55 -6.08 8.88
N LEU A 262 -6.95 -6.04 7.60
CA LEU A 262 -8.21 -5.43 7.17
C LEU A 262 -9.43 -6.12 7.79
N GLU A 263 -9.39 -7.43 7.98
CA GLU A 263 -10.49 -8.20 8.57
C GLU A 263 -10.57 -8.03 10.08
N ALA A 264 -9.42 -7.96 10.74
CA ALA A 264 -9.35 -7.67 12.16
C ALA A 264 -9.95 -6.29 12.47
N LEU A 265 -9.69 -5.29 11.62
CA LEU A 265 -10.14 -3.92 11.80
C LEU A 265 -11.62 -3.68 11.48
N GLU A 266 -12.21 -4.44 10.56
CA GLU A 266 -13.65 -4.33 10.29
C GLU A 266 -14.52 -4.78 11.49
N ARG A 267 -13.93 -5.46 12.48
CA ARG A 267 -14.58 -5.82 13.75
C ARG A 267 -14.43 -4.73 14.83
N GLN A 268 -13.62 -3.70 14.60
CA GLN A 268 -13.41 -2.59 15.52
C GLN A 268 -14.45 -1.49 15.31
N SER A 269 -14.56 -0.56 16.27
CA SER A 269 -15.36 0.66 16.07
C SER A 269 -14.81 1.51 14.92
N GLU A 270 -15.66 2.29 14.24
CA GLU A 270 -15.23 3.14 13.11
C GLU A 270 -14.06 4.06 13.51
N ALA A 271 -14.11 4.66 14.70
CA ALA A 271 -13.05 5.52 15.22
C ALA A 271 -11.74 4.76 15.47
N ALA A 272 -11.78 3.59 16.11
CA ALA A 272 -10.58 2.79 16.38
C ALA A 272 -9.92 2.30 15.08
N LYS A 273 -10.73 1.86 14.11
CA LYS A 273 -10.29 1.47 12.76
C LYS A 273 -9.52 2.60 12.09
N LEU A 274 -10.07 3.81 12.08
CA LEU A 274 -9.42 4.96 11.44
C LEU A 274 -8.12 5.36 12.14
N ARG A 275 -8.13 5.44 13.48
CA ARG A 275 -6.93 5.82 14.25
C ARG A 275 -5.79 4.83 14.01
N TYR A 276 -6.10 3.54 14.02
CA TYR A 276 -5.14 2.50 13.69
C TYR A 276 -4.62 2.65 12.26
N GLU A 277 -5.49 2.75 11.25
CA GLU A 277 -5.06 2.81 9.85
C GLU A 277 -4.20 4.04 9.54
N TRP A 278 -4.47 5.20 10.16
CA TRP A 278 -3.60 6.37 10.09
C TRP A 278 -2.20 6.08 10.65
N SER A 279 -2.12 5.42 11.81
CA SER A 279 -0.84 5.07 12.42
C SER A 279 -0.11 4.00 11.60
N HIS A 280 -0.88 3.06 11.04
CA HIS A 280 -0.39 1.96 10.25
C HIS A 280 0.28 2.48 8.99
N VAL A 281 -0.42 3.27 8.15
CA VAL A 281 0.19 3.82 6.92
C VAL A 281 1.38 4.74 7.22
N THR A 282 1.31 5.52 8.30
CA THR A 282 2.38 6.46 8.66
C THR A 282 3.66 5.73 9.08
N PHE A 283 3.53 4.68 9.89
CA PHE A 283 4.65 3.96 10.45
C PHE A 283 4.95 2.63 9.76
N PHE A 284 4.22 2.24 8.71
CA PHE A 284 4.26 0.90 8.12
C PHE A 284 5.68 0.35 7.89
N PRO A 285 6.62 1.08 7.27
CA PRO A 285 7.99 0.59 7.11
C PRO A 285 8.67 0.26 8.46
N ALA A 286 8.46 1.08 9.48
CA ALA A 286 9.03 0.88 10.81
C ALA A 286 8.33 -0.22 11.60
N LEU A 287 7.02 -0.39 11.42
CA LEU A 287 6.27 -1.51 11.99
C LEU A 287 6.75 -2.84 11.40
N LEU A 288 6.93 -2.89 10.07
CA LEU A 288 7.40 -4.06 9.36
C LEU A 288 8.82 -4.45 9.79
N PHE A 289 9.79 -3.54 9.67
CA PHE A 289 11.18 -3.87 10.00
C PHE A 289 11.40 -4.15 11.49
N HIS A 290 10.66 -3.51 12.39
CA HIS A 290 10.70 -3.86 13.82
C HIS A 290 10.19 -5.30 14.03
N THR A 291 9.10 -5.68 13.37
CA THR A 291 8.56 -7.03 13.49
C THR A 291 9.50 -8.09 12.89
N VAL A 292 10.16 -7.79 11.76
CA VAL A 292 11.23 -8.63 11.18
C VAL A 292 12.40 -8.80 12.13
N GLN A 293 12.87 -7.72 12.76
CA GLN A 293 13.95 -7.76 13.74
C GLN A 293 13.56 -8.63 14.95
N ALA A 294 12.35 -8.44 15.50
CA ALA A 294 11.84 -9.23 16.61
C ALA A 294 11.71 -10.73 16.26
N ALA A 295 11.19 -11.05 15.06
CA ALA A 295 11.09 -12.41 14.57
C ALA A 295 12.46 -13.08 14.41
N THR A 296 13.47 -12.33 14.00
CA THR A 296 14.85 -12.84 13.86
C THR A 296 15.47 -13.12 15.24
N ALA A 297 15.33 -12.19 16.20
CA ALA A 297 15.88 -12.33 17.55
C ALA A 297 15.28 -13.52 18.33
N ARG A 298 13.97 -13.78 18.21
CA ARG A 298 13.32 -14.94 18.86
C ARG A 298 13.92 -16.28 18.41
N ASN A 299 14.36 -16.38 17.16
CA ASN A 299 14.91 -17.61 16.63
C ASN A 299 16.36 -17.88 17.06
N PHE A 300 17.11 -16.86 17.46
CA PHE A 300 18.41 -17.03 18.09
C PHE A 300 18.26 -17.66 19.48
N LYS A 301 17.26 -17.23 20.26
CA LYS A 301 17.01 -17.76 21.62
C LYS A 301 16.49 -19.20 21.67
N VAL A 302 15.95 -19.74 20.58
CA VAL A 302 15.47 -21.13 20.50
C VAL A 302 16.57 -22.09 20.03
N ARG A 303 17.71 -21.56 19.55
CA ARG A 303 18.83 -22.36 19.02
C ARG A 303 20.10 -22.29 19.86
N ALA A 304 20.15 -21.41 20.86
CA ALA A 304 21.17 -21.37 21.90
C ALA A 304 20.66 -22.17 23.10
#